data_AF-A0A946MGN1-F1
#
_entry.id   AF-A0A946MGN1-F1
#
_cell.length_a   1.000
_cell.length_b   1.000
_cell.length_c   1.000
_cell.angle_alpha   90.00
_cell.angle_beta   90.00
_cell.angle_gamma   90.00
#
_symmetry.space_group_name_H-M   'P 1'
#
loop_
_entity.id
_entity.type
_entity.pdbx_description
1 polymer ?
#
loop_
_entity_poly.entity_id
_entity_poly.type
_entity_poly.pdbx_seq_one_letter_code
_entity_poly.pdbx_strand_id
1 'polypeptide(L)'
;MTKILNAVLLLAVWCFPPLVIFAQSPTEIAQKIDELLVSETIVSQTNICDDETFLRRAFFDIVGQPPSLEDVLVYGLEPSVNKRSLLIEFLLSDKAYGANWSRYWRDVI
;
A
#
# COMPACT_ATOMS: atom_id res chain seq x y z
N MET A 1 -44.33 -8.06 -31.58
CA MET A 1 -43.37 -6.94 -31.74
C MET A 1 -42.40 -6.80 -30.55
N THR A 2 -42.74 -7.27 -29.35
CA THR A 2 -41.90 -7.20 -28.13
C THR A 2 -40.67 -8.12 -28.11
N LYS A 3 -40.69 -9.26 -28.83
CA LYS A 3 -39.56 -10.19 -28.86
C LYS A 3 -38.33 -9.70 -29.65
N ILE A 4 -38.54 -8.87 -30.67
CA ILE A 4 -37.45 -8.34 -31.51
C ILE A 4 -36.76 -7.16 -30.80
N LEU A 5 -37.54 -6.35 -30.07
CA LEU A 5 -37.00 -5.21 -29.31
C LEU A 5 -36.08 -5.68 -28.15
N ASN A 6 -36.44 -6.76 -27.45
CA ASN A 6 -35.60 -7.36 -26.41
C ASN A 6 -34.31 -8.00 -26.96
N ALA A 7 -34.34 -8.55 -28.17
CA ALA A 7 -33.14 -9.15 -28.78
C ALA A 7 -32.09 -8.09 -29.17
N VAL A 8 -32.54 -6.93 -29.65
CA VAL A 8 -31.64 -5.79 -29.95
C VAL A 8 -31.05 -5.18 -28.68
N LEU A 9 -31.84 -5.11 -27.60
CA LEU A 9 -31.37 -4.61 -26.30
C LEU A 9 -30.37 -5.55 -25.63
N LEU A 10 -30.54 -6.87 -25.76
CA LEU A 10 -29.61 -7.87 -25.21
C LEU A 10 -28.27 -7.96 -25.98
N LEU A 11 -28.27 -7.68 -27.29
CA LEU A 11 -27.04 -7.62 -28.09
C LEU A 11 -26.19 -6.37 -27.80
N ALA A 12 -26.82 -5.24 -27.48
CA ALA A 12 -26.10 -4.01 -27.16
C ALA A 12 -25.30 -4.10 -25.84
N VAL A 13 -25.79 -4.88 -24.86
CA VAL A 13 -25.10 -5.10 -23.57
C VAL A 13 -23.83 -5.94 -23.72
N TRP A 14 -23.71 -6.73 -24.79
CA TRP A 14 -22.54 -7.58 -25.06
C TRP A 14 -21.49 -6.97 -25.99
N CYS A 15 -21.72 -5.74 -26.49
CA CYS A 15 -20.77 -5.06 -27.37
C CYS A 15 -19.79 -4.15 -26.60
N PHE A 16 -20.01 -3.96 -25.30
CA PHE A 16 -19.02 -3.45 -24.37
C PHE A 16 -18.50 -4.64 -23.57
N PRO A 17 -17.43 -5.33 -24.00
CA PRO A 17 -16.66 -6.12 -23.05
C PRO A 17 -16.38 -5.19 -21.86
N PRO A 18 -16.47 -5.66 -20.60
CA PRO A 18 -15.90 -4.88 -19.51
C PRO A 18 -14.49 -4.53 -19.98
N LEU A 19 -14.14 -3.25 -19.95
CA LEU A 19 -12.75 -2.86 -20.12
C LEU A 19 -12.01 -3.58 -19.00
N VAL A 20 -11.52 -4.78 -19.30
CA VAL A 20 -10.54 -5.49 -18.50
C VAL A 20 -9.30 -4.67 -18.74
N ILE A 21 -9.20 -3.57 -17.99
CA ILE A 21 -7.96 -2.87 -17.81
C ILE A 21 -7.08 -3.94 -17.19
N PHE A 22 -6.09 -4.44 -17.94
CA PHE A 22 -4.97 -5.17 -17.38
C PHE A 22 -4.25 -4.17 -16.46
N ALA A 23 -4.80 -3.97 -15.27
CA ALA A 23 -4.15 -3.18 -14.24
C ALA A 23 -2.90 -3.97 -13.88
N GLN A 24 -1.74 -3.41 -14.21
CA GLN A 24 -0.46 -3.96 -13.79
C GLN A 24 -0.52 -4.16 -12.27
N SER A 25 0.08 -5.25 -11.77
CA SER A 25 0.09 -5.48 -10.34
C SER A 25 0.84 -4.34 -9.64
N PRO A 26 0.47 -3.98 -8.39
CA PRO A 26 1.18 -2.95 -7.64
C PRO A 26 2.70 -3.20 -7.58
N THR A 27 3.11 -4.46 -7.53
CA THR A 27 4.51 -4.88 -7.54
C THR A 27 5.22 -4.56 -8.85
N GLU A 28 4.59 -4.85 -9.99
CA GLU A 28 5.15 -4.54 -11.31
C GLU A 28 5.30 -3.02 -11.52
N ILE A 29 4.32 -2.25 -11.04
CA ILE A 29 4.39 -0.78 -11.09
C ILE A 29 5.53 -0.27 -10.22
N ALA A 30 5.67 -0.79 -9.00
CA ALA A 30 6.75 -0.41 -8.09
C ALA A 30 8.13 -0.70 -8.69
N GLN A 31 8.33 -1.89 -9.27
CA GLN A 31 9.57 -2.25 -9.96
C GLN A 31 9.91 -1.27 -11.09
N LYS A 32 8.91 -0.90 -11.90
CA LYS A 32 9.11 0.07 -12.98
C LYS A 32 9.45 1.47 -12.45
N ILE A 33 8.86 1.89 -11.34
CA ILE A 33 9.21 3.16 -10.69
C ILE A 33 10.67 3.12 -10.23
N ASP A 34 11.10 2.02 -9.59
CA ASP A 34 12.49 1.86 -9.14
C ASP A 34 13.48 1.93 -10.31
N GLU A 35 13.17 1.27 -11.44
CA GLU A 35 13.97 1.34 -12.67
C GLU A 35 14.11 2.80 -13.17
N LEU A 36 13.01 3.54 -13.18
CA LEU A 36 13.02 4.94 -13.60
C LEU A 36 13.83 5.83 -12.65
N LEU A 37 13.66 5.66 -11.33
CA LEU A 37 14.40 6.41 -10.33
C LEU A 37 15.91 6.21 -10.46
N VAL A 38 16.36 4.97 -10.67
CA VAL A 38 17.78 4.67 -10.89
C VAL A 38 18.31 5.32 -12.17
N SER A 39 17.48 5.44 -13.21
CA SER A 39 17.88 6.09 -14.46
C SER A 39 18.00 7.62 -14.36
N GLU A 40 17.17 8.25 -13.53
CA GLU A 40 17.05 9.72 -13.45
C GLU A 40 17.85 10.34 -12.30
N THR A 41 18.32 9.54 -11.34
CA THR A 41 18.95 10.06 -10.11
C THR A 41 20.27 9.35 -9.77
N ILE A 42 21.16 10.05 -9.06
CA ILE A 42 22.41 9.49 -8.51
C ILE A 42 22.12 8.85 -7.14
N VAL A 43 21.01 8.13 -7.02
CA VAL A 43 20.67 7.46 -5.76
C VAL A 43 21.38 6.11 -5.74
N SER A 44 22.28 5.94 -4.78
CA SER A 44 22.86 4.62 -4.48
C SER A 44 21.73 3.69 -4.05
N GLN A 45 21.74 2.45 -4.54
CA GLN A 45 20.85 1.40 -4.04
C GLN A 45 20.94 1.38 -2.51
N THR A 46 19.81 1.65 -1.85
CA THR A 46 19.72 1.59 -0.39
C THR A 46 19.49 0.14 0.01
N ASN A 47 20.35 -0.39 0.86
CA ASN A 47 20.15 -1.71 1.41
C ASN A 47 18.83 -1.77 2.21
N ILE A 48 18.14 -2.90 2.13
CA ILE A 48 17.00 -3.19 2.99
C ILE A 48 17.47 -3.12 4.43
N CYS A 49 16.79 -2.32 5.25
CA CYS A 49 17.11 -2.20 6.67
C CYS A 49 16.73 -3.47 7.45
N ASP A 50 17.40 -3.69 8.59
CA ASP A 50 17.05 -4.70 9.57
C ASP A 50 15.65 -4.47 10.17
N ASP A 51 15.14 -5.48 10.86
CA ASP A 51 13.77 -5.52 11.37
C ASP A 51 13.55 -4.52 12.52
N GLU A 52 14.56 -4.31 13.38
CA GLU A 52 14.51 -3.35 14.47
C GLU A 52 14.42 -1.92 13.94
N THR A 53 15.24 -1.61 12.95
CA THR A 53 15.24 -0.32 12.25
C THR A 53 13.91 -0.11 11.52
N PHE A 54 13.40 -1.14 10.84
CA PHE A 54 12.11 -1.09 10.16
C PHE A 54 10.98 -0.82 11.14
N LEU A 55 10.89 -1.59 12.23
CA LEU A 55 9.85 -1.45 13.25
C LEU A 55 9.82 -0.01 13.79
N ARG A 56 10.97 0.50 14.23
CA ARG A 56 11.06 1.85 14.77
C ARG A 56 10.63 2.91 13.75
N ARG A 57 11.08 2.80 12.50
CA ARG A 57 10.72 3.76 11.43
C ARG A 57 9.23 3.71 11.12
N ALA A 58 8.66 2.53 10.90
CA ALA A 58 7.25 2.37 10.60
C ALA A 58 6.35 3.01 11.67
N PHE A 59 6.67 2.83 12.95
CA PHE A 59 5.94 3.44 14.06
C PHE A 59 6.01 4.98 14.04
N PHE A 60 7.19 5.56 13.88
CA PHE A 60 7.33 7.02 13.79
C PHE A 60 6.66 7.59 12.53
N ASP A 61 6.83 6.95 11.39
CA ASP A 61 6.34 7.47 10.11
C ASP A 61 4.80 7.38 10.01
N ILE A 62 4.20 6.31 10.53
CA ILE A 62 2.76 6.07 10.39
C ILE A 62 1.98 6.71 11.54
N VAL A 63 2.32 6.38 12.78
CA VAL A 63 1.55 6.79 13.97
C VAL A 63 2.22 7.90 14.79
N GLY A 64 3.44 8.31 14.43
CA GLY A 64 4.10 9.47 15.02
C GLY A 64 4.68 9.23 16.41
N GLN A 65 4.75 7.99 16.87
CA GLN A 65 5.18 7.61 18.22
C GLN A 65 6.10 6.38 18.16
N PRO A 66 7.00 6.17 19.12
CA PRO A 66 7.84 4.97 19.16
C PRO A 66 7.01 3.70 19.47
N PRO A 67 7.49 2.51 19.08
CA PRO A 67 6.89 1.25 19.51
C PRO A 67 6.99 1.09 21.03
N SER A 68 5.98 0.48 21.65
CA SER A 68 6.05 0.05 23.03
C SER A 68 6.93 -1.19 23.20
N LEU A 69 7.27 -1.54 24.44
CA LEU A 69 8.01 -2.77 24.72
C LEU A 69 7.25 -4.02 24.24
N GLU A 70 5.93 -4.03 24.39
CA GLU A 70 5.07 -5.12 23.94
C GLU A 70 5.11 -5.24 22.41
N ASP A 71 5.03 -4.12 21.68
CA ASP A 71 5.09 -4.12 20.22
C ASP A 71 6.41 -4.71 19.71
N VAL A 72 7.52 -4.39 20.38
CA VAL A 72 8.84 -4.95 20.05
C VAL A 72 8.88 -6.45 20.27
N LEU A 73 8.34 -6.94 21.39
CA LEU A 73 8.31 -8.37 21.69
C LEU A 73 7.41 -9.14 20.72
N VAL A 74 6.20 -8.63 20.48
CA VAL A 74 5.23 -9.24 19.55
C VAL A 74 5.82 -9.29 18.14
N TYR A 75 6.37 -8.18 17.65
CA TYR A 75 6.98 -8.13 16.32
C TYR A 75 8.24 -9.00 16.19
N GLY A 76 9.04 -9.09 17.25
CA GLY A 76 10.23 -9.94 17.30
C GLY A 76 9.92 -11.43 17.29
N LEU A 77 8.77 -11.82 17.88
CA LEU A 77 8.32 -13.22 17.94
C LEU A 77 7.47 -13.65 16.75
N GLU A 78 7.06 -12.73 15.87
CA GLU A 78 6.25 -13.02 14.68
C GLU A 78 7.10 -13.72 13.58
N PRO A 79 6.86 -15.02 13.29
CA PRO A 79 7.70 -15.79 12.39
C PRO A 79 7.31 -15.65 10.91
N SER A 80 6.18 -15.01 10.60
CA SER A 80 5.63 -15.02 9.24
C SER A 80 6.48 -14.20 8.27
N VAL A 81 6.61 -14.70 7.04
CA VAL A 81 7.34 -14.01 5.95
C VAL A 81 6.72 -12.64 5.62
N ASN A 82 5.41 -12.46 5.89
CA ASN A 82 4.68 -11.21 5.72
C ASN A 82 4.59 -10.35 6.99
N LYS A 83 5.44 -10.58 8.02
CA LYS A 83 5.43 -9.81 9.29
C LYS A 83 5.43 -8.29 9.11
N ARG A 84 6.17 -7.78 8.11
CA ARG A 84 6.21 -6.35 7.81
C ARG A 84 4.86 -5.83 7.32
N SER A 85 4.20 -6.54 6.41
CA SER A 85 2.87 -6.18 5.92
C SER A 85 1.83 -6.20 7.05
N LEU A 86 1.86 -7.23 7.90
CA LEU A 86 0.97 -7.33 9.06
C LEU A 86 1.16 -6.16 10.03
N LEU A 87 2.40 -5.75 10.28
CA LEU A 87 2.68 -4.57 11.09
C LEU A 87 2.09 -3.30 10.47
N ILE A 88 2.24 -3.11 9.15
CA ILE A 88 1.70 -1.94 8.46
C ILE A 88 0.16 -1.93 8.55
N GLU A 89 -0.50 -3.06 8.32
CA GLU A 89 -1.95 -3.19 8.47
C GLU A 89 -2.42 -2.85 9.90
N PHE A 90 -1.69 -3.34 10.91
CA PHE A 90 -1.93 -3.01 12.30
C PHE A 90 -1.82 -1.49 12.55
N LEU A 91 -0.73 -0.87 12.13
CA LEU A 91 -0.49 0.57 12.35
C LEU A 91 -1.50 1.46 11.62
N LEU A 92 -1.90 1.09 10.40
CA LEU A 92 -2.92 1.82 9.64
C LEU A 92 -4.32 1.70 10.26
N SER A 93 -4.57 0.64 11.04
CA SER A 93 -5.82 0.45 11.78
C SER A 93 -5.88 1.25 13.09
N ASP A 94 -4.73 1.74 13.60
CA ASP A 94 -4.67 2.50 14.83
C ASP A 94 -5.24 3.91 14.65
N LYS A 95 -6.06 4.38 15.60
CA LYS A 95 -6.58 5.76 15.63
C LYS A 95 -5.49 6.84 15.58
N ALA A 96 -4.30 6.53 16.07
CA ALA A 96 -3.14 7.42 16.08
C ALA A 96 -2.66 7.75 14.67
N TYR A 97 -2.85 6.87 13.69
CA TYR A 97 -2.50 7.15 12.29
C TYR A 97 -3.22 8.41 11.78
N GLY A 98 -4.55 8.46 11.90
CA GLY A 98 -5.34 9.62 11.50
C GLY A 98 -4.99 10.88 12.29
N ALA A 99 -4.72 10.73 13.60
CA ALA A 99 -4.32 11.85 14.45
C ALA A 99 -2.93 12.41 14.06
N ASN A 100 -1.96 11.55 13.74
CA ASN A 100 -0.62 11.95 13.35
C ASN A 100 -0.65 12.75 12.05
N TRP A 101 -1.27 12.18 11.00
CA TRP A 101 -1.31 12.82 9.69
C TRP A 101 -2.21 14.06 9.66
N SER A 102 -3.35 14.07 10.36
CA SER A 102 -4.18 15.29 10.44
C SER A 102 -3.46 16.45 11.12
N ARG A 103 -2.57 16.19 12.09
CA ARG A 103 -1.70 17.22 12.67
C ARG A 103 -0.65 17.70 11.66
N TYR A 104 0.05 16.77 11.01
CA TYR A 104 1.06 17.12 10.00
C TYR A 104 0.46 18.00 8.89
N TRP A 105 -0.67 17.60 8.30
CA TRP A 105 -1.32 18.37 7.24
C TRP A 105 -1.84 19.73 7.69
N ARG A 106 -2.19 19.90 8.97
CA ARG A 106 -2.65 21.19 9.50
C ARG A 106 -1.48 22.11 9.82
N ASP A 107 -0.38 21.55 10.34
CA ASP A 107 0.67 22.33 10.98
C ASP A 107 1.88 22.57 10.05
N VAL A 108 2.12 21.70 9.06
CA VAL A 108 3.33 21.73 8.21
C VAL A 108 3.06 22.16 6.77
N ILE A 109 1.96 21.70 6.17
CA ILE A 109 1.61 21.95 4.76
C ILE A 109 0.68 23.15 4.67
#